data_AF-A0A959UGW4-F1
#
_entry.id   AF-A0A959UGW4-F1
#
_cell.length_a   1.000
_cell.length_b   1.000
_cell.length_c   1.000
_cell.angle_alpha   90.00
_cell.angle_beta   90.00
_cell.angle_gamma   90.00
#
_symmetry.space_group_name_H-M   'P 1'
#
loop_
_entity.id
_entity.type
_entity.pdbx_description
1 polymer ?
#
loop_
_entity_poly.entity_id
_entity_poly.type
_entity_poly.pdbx_seq_one_letter_code
_entity_poly.pdbx_strand_id
1 'polypeptide(L)'
;VEPWEANITALLDKDNLKWKDMVDPSTPLPTPWEKEKYDTFSYEIQKERKALRAAKVPESEVEALFETEKRESSAILDNMEYTGQVGAFEGAGYLQYGYYRPYADCIMFTRNKQQFCPVCQRAIERVIEVYTE
;
A
#
# COMPACT_ATOMS: atom_id res chain seq x y z
N VAL A 1 -1.35 6.74 18.69
CA VAL A 1 -0.03 7.40 18.85
C VAL A 1 0.56 7.52 17.46
N GLU A 2 1.24 8.63 17.16
CA GLU A 2 1.86 8.82 15.85
C GLU A 2 3.05 7.85 15.70
N PRO A 3 3.10 7.02 14.63
CA PRO A 3 4.22 6.10 14.39
C PRO A 3 5.51 6.88 14.09
N TRP A 4 6.67 6.28 14.38
CA TRP A 4 7.96 6.92 14.07
C TRP A 4 8.40 6.66 12.62
N GLU A 5 7.88 5.61 11.99
CA GLU A 5 8.20 5.23 10.62
C GLU A 5 7.76 6.30 9.62
N ALA A 6 8.62 6.57 8.62
CA ALA A 6 8.46 7.70 7.71
C ALA A 6 7.32 7.55 6.68
N ASN A 7 6.91 6.31 6.39
CA ASN A 7 5.95 5.97 5.34
C ASN A 7 4.58 5.51 5.87
N ILE A 8 4.27 5.85 7.12
CA ILE A 8 2.97 5.57 7.76
C ILE A 8 2.63 6.68 8.75
N THR A 9 1.34 6.97 8.92
CA THR A 9 0.85 7.97 9.87
C THR A 9 -0.45 7.50 10.52
N ALA A 10 -0.71 7.93 11.77
CA ALA A 10 -2.03 7.78 12.38
C ALA A 10 -2.95 8.98 12.03
N LEU A 11 -2.45 9.95 11.24
CA LEU A 11 -3.15 11.14 10.77
C LEU A 11 -3.83 11.93 11.90
N LEU A 12 -3.19 11.98 13.07
CA LEU A 12 -3.72 12.70 14.24
C LEU A 12 -3.74 14.21 14.02
N ASP A 13 -2.86 14.72 13.14
CA ASP A 13 -2.77 16.11 12.71
C ASP A 13 -2.63 16.15 11.19
N LYS A 14 -3.66 16.67 10.50
CA LYS A 14 -3.70 16.73 9.03
C LYS A 14 -2.82 17.82 8.45
N ASP A 15 -2.56 18.87 9.23
CA ASP A 15 -1.72 20.00 8.82
C ASP A 15 -0.24 19.62 8.91
N ASN A 16 0.11 18.71 9.83
CA ASN A 16 1.47 18.21 10.06
C ASN A 16 1.70 16.76 9.56
N LEU A 17 1.13 16.41 8.42
CA LEU A 17 1.40 15.13 7.76
C LEU A 17 2.91 14.99 7.43
N LYS A 18 3.51 13.83 7.75
CA LYS A 18 4.96 13.56 7.58
C LYS A 18 5.53 13.84 6.18
N TRP A 19 4.70 13.75 5.14
CA TRP A 19 5.06 13.99 3.75
C TRP A 19 4.17 15.06 3.11
N LYS A 20 3.67 16.00 3.92
CA LYS A 20 2.76 17.06 3.48
C LYS A 20 3.29 17.85 2.29
N ASP A 21 4.61 18.09 2.26
CA ASP A 21 5.32 18.80 1.20
C ASP A 21 5.28 18.10 -0.17
N MET A 22 4.96 16.80 -0.19
CA MET A 22 4.85 16.00 -1.42
C MET A 22 3.40 15.80 -1.89
N VAL A 23 2.41 16.22 -1.10
CA VAL A 23 0.98 16.07 -1.42
C VAL A 23 0.53 17.24 -2.28
N ASP A 24 -0.14 16.97 -3.40
CA ASP A 24 -0.73 18.03 -4.22
C ASP A 24 -1.83 18.77 -3.42
N PRO A 25 -1.91 20.11 -3.47
CA PRO A 25 -2.93 20.86 -2.72
C PRO A 25 -4.38 20.45 -2.99
N SER A 26 -4.65 19.86 -4.16
CA SER A 26 -5.97 19.36 -4.55
C SER A 26 -6.28 17.94 -4.05
N THR A 27 -5.28 17.19 -3.58
CA THR A 27 -5.48 15.82 -3.06
C THR A 27 -6.12 15.88 -1.66
N PRO A 28 -7.30 15.27 -1.46
CA PRO A 28 -7.98 15.27 -0.16
C PRO A 28 -7.24 14.43 0.89
N LEU A 29 -7.38 14.81 2.17
CA LEU A 29 -6.81 14.11 3.33
C LEU A 29 -7.88 13.77 4.38
N PRO A 30 -8.18 12.48 4.64
CA PRO A 30 -7.58 11.30 4.00
C PRO A 30 -7.95 11.19 2.51
N THR A 31 -7.09 10.53 1.73
CA THR A 31 -7.28 10.36 0.30
C THR A 31 -8.18 9.15 0.05
N PRO A 32 -9.35 9.33 -0.59
CA PRO A 32 -10.26 8.24 -0.84
C PRO A 32 -9.67 7.28 -1.87
N TRP A 33 -9.98 6.00 -1.72
CA TRP A 33 -9.57 4.96 -2.64
C TRP A 33 -10.54 3.78 -2.55
N GLU A 34 -10.45 2.87 -3.51
CA GLU A 34 -11.33 1.70 -3.66
C GLU A 34 -11.01 0.60 -2.63
N LYS A 35 -10.95 0.96 -1.34
CA LYS A 35 -10.55 0.10 -0.23
C LYS A 35 -11.43 -1.13 -0.10
N GLU A 36 -12.74 -0.95 -0.12
CA GLU A 36 -13.69 -2.04 0.05
C GLU A 36 -13.55 -3.08 -1.06
N LYS A 37 -13.35 -2.62 -2.30
CA LYS A 37 -13.10 -3.47 -3.46
C LYS A 37 -11.81 -4.27 -3.31
N TYR A 38 -10.72 -3.61 -2.89
CA TYR A 38 -9.44 -4.26 -2.65
C TYR A 38 -9.49 -5.27 -1.50
N ASP A 39 -10.06 -4.88 -0.37
CA ASP A 39 -10.18 -5.71 0.83
C ASP A 39 -10.98 -6.98 0.52
N THR A 40 -12.15 -6.83 -0.10
CA THR A 40 -13.00 -7.97 -0.50
C THR A 40 -12.26 -8.93 -1.41
N PHE A 41 -11.55 -8.41 -2.42
CA PHE A 41 -10.72 -9.20 -3.32
C PHE A 41 -9.63 -9.97 -2.55
N SER A 42 -8.88 -9.28 -1.67
CA SER A 42 -7.82 -9.90 -0.88
C SER A 42 -8.35 -11.01 0.03
N TYR A 43 -9.50 -10.80 0.67
CA TYR A 43 -10.13 -11.81 1.54
C TYR A 43 -10.52 -13.08 0.78
N GLU A 44 -11.12 -12.95 -0.41
CA GLU A 44 -11.50 -14.12 -1.22
C GLU A 44 -10.27 -14.88 -1.73
N ILE A 45 -9.22 -14.17 -2.19
CA ILE A 45 -7.96 -14.82 -2.59
C ILE A 45 -7.30 -15.55 -1.43
N GLN A 46 -7.28 -14.97 -0.22
CA GLN A 46 -6.72 -15.62 0.97
C GLN A 46 -7.48 -16.91 1.33
N LYS A 47 -8.81 -16.89 1.22
CA LYS A 47 -9.67 -18.05 1.45
C LYS A 47 -9.41 -19.15 0.42
N GLU A 48 -9.31 -18.80 -0.86
CA GLU A 48 -8.98 -19.73 -1.94
C GLU A 48 -7.58 -20.33 -1.77
N ARG A 49 -6.57 -19.49 -1.52
CA ARG A 49 -5.19 -19.92 -1.24
C ARG A 49 -5.15 -20.91 -0.07
N LYS A 50 -5.89 -20.63 1.02
CA LYS A 50 -5.98 -21.53 2.18
C LYS A 50 -6.61 -22.87 1.80
N ALA A 51 -7.66 -22.87 0.97
CA ALA A 51 -8.30 -24.10 0.49
C ALA A 51 -7.36 -24.93 -0.40
N LEU A 52 -6.67 -24.31 -1.35
CA LEU A 52 -5.68 -24.96 -2.22
C LEU A 52 -4.53 -25.58 -1.42
N ARG A 53 -3.98 -24.83 -0.46
CA ARG A 53 -2.89 -25.33 0.41
C ARG A 53 -3.37 -26.48 1.31
N ALA A 54 -4.60 -26.42 1.83
CA ALA A 54 -5.19 -27.51 2.61
C ALA A 54 -5.42 -28.78 1.76
N ALA A 55 -5.79 -28.62 0.49
CA ALA A 55 -5.95 -29.70 -0.48
C ALA A 55 -4.62 -30.26 -1.00
N LYS A 56 -3.48 -29.64 -0.66
CA LYS A 56 -2.13 -30.03 -1.11
C LYS A 56 -2.01 -30.11 -2.64
N VAL A 57 -2.66 -29.18 -3.34
CA VAL A 57 -2.56 -29.09 -4.80
C VAL A 57 -1.11 -28.85 -5.25
N PRO A 58 -0.74 -29.22 -6.49
CA PRO A 58 0.56 -28.90 -7.06
C PRO A 58 0.90 -27.40 -6.96
N GLU A 59 2.19 -27.09 -6.78
CA GLU A 59 2.63 -25.70 -6.64
C GLU A 59 2.29 -24.84 -7.87
N SER A 60 2.22 -25.44 -9.07
CA SER A 60 1.79 -24.75 -10.29
C SER A 60 0.38 -24.16 -10.22
N GLU A 61 -0.54 -24.82 -9.49
CA GLU A 61 -1.90 -24.30 -9.30
C GLU A 61 -1.90 -23.13 -8.30
N VAL A 62 -1.06 -23.20 -7.27
CA VAL A 62 -0.91 -22.08 -6.32
C VAL A 62 -0.22 -20.89 -6.97
N GLU A 63 0.76 -21.13 -7.83
CA GLU A 63 1.45 -20.09 -8.62
C GLU A 63 0.47 -19.39 -9.57
N ALA A 64 -0.41 -20.15 -10.23
CA ALA A 64 -1.44 -19.58 -11.10
C ALA A 64 -2.42 -18.66 -10.32
N LEU A 65 -2.77 -19.03 -9.09
CA LEU A 65 -3.56 -18.16 -8.21
C LEU A 65 -2.78 -16.89 -7.82
N PHE A 66 -1.48 -17.01 -7.51
CA PHE A 66 -0.64 -15.87 -7.17
C PHE A 66 -0.49 -14.87 -8.34
N GLU A 67 -0.28 -15.35 -9.56
CA GLU A 67 -0.22 -14.47 -10.74
C GLU A 67 -1.56 -13.80 -11.03
N THR A 68 -2.67 -14.51 -10.78
CA THR A 68 -4.01 -13.93 -10.84
C THR A 68 -4.20 -12.85 -9.78
N GLU A 69 -3.83 -13.13 -8.53
CA GLU A 69 -3.86 -12.17 -7.43
C GLU A 69 -3.08 -10.90 -7.78
N LYS A 70 -1.83 -11.06 -8.23
CA LYS A 70 -0.95 -9.96 -8.61
C LYS A 70 -1.55 -9.10 -9.72
N ARG A 71 -2.08 -9.71 -10.77
CA ARG A 71 -2.68 -9.01 -11.92
C ARG A 71 -3.92 -8.22 -11.51
N GLU A 72 -4.86 -8.85 -10.82
CA GLU A 72 -6.14 -8.22 -10.45
C GLU A 72 -5.95 -7.17 -9.35
N SER A 73 -5.13 -7.44 -8.33
CA SER A 73 -4.83 -6.43 -7.29
C SER A 73 -4.13 -5.20 -7.87
N SER A 74 -3.18 -5.39 -8.80
CA SER A 74 -2.55 -4.27 -9.51
C SER A 74 -3.58 -3.50 -10.34
N ALA A 75 -4.48 -4.19 -11.05
CA ALA A 75 -5.54 -3.54 -11.82
C ALA A 75 -6.50 -2.74 -10.94
N ILE A 76 -6.85 -3.22 -9.74
CA ILE A 76 -7.67 -2.46 -8.78
C ILE A 76 -6.94 -1.19 -8.37
N LEU A 77 -5.66 -1.29 -7.99
CA LEU A 77 -4.90 -0.15 -7.48
C LEU A 77 -4.50 0.85 -8.58
N ASP A 78 -4.50 0.43 -9.84
CA ASP A 78 -4.08 1.27 -10.97
C ASP A 78 -5.20 2.10 -11.58
N ASN A 79 -6.46 1.74 -11.30
CA ASN A 79 -7.62 2.37 -11.90
C ASN A 79 -8.42 3.19 -10.87
N MET A 80 -7.75 3.79 -9.88
CA MET A 80 -8.38 4.65 -8.87
C MET A 80 -8.15 6.12 -9.21
N GLU A 81 -9.03 7.00 -8.73
CA GLU A 81 -8.98 8.45 -9.02
C GLU A 81 -7.64 9.10 -8.64
N TYR A 82 -7.09 8.73 -7.48
CA TYR A 82 -5.82 9.27 -6.96
C TYR A 82 -4.63 8.33 -7.17
N THR A 83 -4.74 7.34 -8.07
CA THR A 83 -3.61 6.52 -8.46
C THR A 83 -2.49 7.41 -9.01
N GLY A 84 -1.26 7.15 -8.59
CA GLY A 84 -0.11 7.93 -9.04
C GLY A 84 0.17 9.19 -8.21
N GLN A 85 -0.68 9.51 -7.24
CA GLN A 85 -0.55 10.71 -6.41
C GLN A 85 -0.08 10.35 -4.99
N VAL A 86 0.69 11.25 -4.38
CA VAL A 86 1.04 11.17 -2.97
C VAL A 86 -0.14 11.71 -2.15
N GLY A 87 -0.60 10.94 -1.18
CA GLY A 87 -1.76 11.26 -0.36
C GLY A 87 -1.70 10.57 1.00
N ALA A 88 -2.85 10.36 1.64
CA ALA A 88 -2.98 9.57 2.86
C ALA A 88 -4.07 8.52 2.66
N PHE A 89 -3.69 7.35 2.15
CA PHE A 89 -4.58 6.23 1.84
C PHE A 89 -4.75 5.36 3.07
N GLU A 90 -5.99 5.18 3.54
CA GLU A 90 -6.27 4.41 4.75
C GLU A 90 -5.92 2.93 4.57
N GLY A 91 -5.43 2.29 5.62
CA GLY A 91 -4.97 0.90 5.62
C GLY A 91 -3.45 0.84 5.51
N ALA A 92 -2.80 0.62 6.65
CA ALA A 92 -1.34 0.54 6.75
C ALA A 92 -0.91 -0.13 8.07
N GLY A 93 0.32 -0.63 8.15
CA GLY A 93 0.91 -1.12 9.41
C GLY A 93 0.11 -2.25 10.04
N TYR A 94 -0.42 -3.16 9.23
CA TYR A 94 -1.28 -4.28 9.64
C TYR A 94 -2.64 -3.88 10.21
N LEU A 95 -3.00 -2.59 10.17
CA LEU A 95 -4.29 -2.07 10.59
C LEU A 95 -5.14 -1.69 9.38
N GLN A 96 -6.40 -2.13 9.39
CA GLN A 96 -7.35 -1.81 8.33
C GLN A 96 -7.80 -0.35 8.36
N TYR A 97 -7.82 0.29 9.54
CA TYR A 97 -8.37 1.63 9.75
C TYR A 97 -7.49 2.47 10.67
N GLY A 98 -7.57 3.79 10.54
CA GLY A 98 -6.89 4.76 11.40
C GLY A 98 -5.39 4.93 11.16
N TYR A 99 -4.80 4.12 10.28
CA TYR A 99 -3.41 4.26 9.83
C TYR A 99 -3.39 4.44 8.32
N TYR A 100 -2.52 5.31 7.84
CA TYR A 100 -2.51 5.76 6.46
C TYR A 100 -1.12 5.60 5.83
N ARG A 101 -1.09 5.14 4.58
CA ARG A 101 0.10 5.03 3.74
C ARG A 101 0.16 6.19 2.74
N PRO A 102 1.36 6.56 2.26
CA PRO A 102 1.55 7.71 1.38
C PRO A 102 1.05 7.52 -0.06
N TYR A 103 0.77 6.29 -0.48
CA TYR A 103 0.50 5.97 -1.89
C TYR A 103 -0.46 4.79 -2.03
N ALA A 104 -1.22 4.78 -3.12
CA ALA A 104 -2.14 3.69 -3.45
C ALA A 104 -1.47 2.31 -3.41
N ASP A 105 -0.32 2.17 -4.07
CA ASP A 105 0.51 0.96 -4.08
C ASP A 105 2.00 1.26 -3.86
N CYS A 106 2.72 0.34 -3.23
CA CYS A 106 4.15 0.42 -2.98
C CYS A 106 4.72 -0.99 -2.82
N ILE A 107 6.01 -1.19 -3.07
CA ILE A 107 6.68 -2.44 -2.70
C ILE A 107 6.50 -2.80 -1.22
N MET A 108 6.37 -1.80 -0.34
CA MET A 108 6.07 -1.99 1.09
C MET A 108 4.62 -2.39 1.40
N PHE A 109 3.76 -2.48 0.38
CA PHE A 109 2.35 -2.89 0.49
C PHE A 109 2.08 -4.22 -0.23
N THR A 110 2.05 -4.24 -1.57
CA THR A 110 1.72 -5.47 -2.34
C THR A 110 2.95 -6.26 -2.79
N ARG A 111 4.08 -5.57 -3.03
CA ARG A 111 5.27 -6.09 -3.75
C ARG A 111 5.02 -6.44 -5.24
N ASN A 112 3.90 -6.02 -5.82
CA ASN A 112 3.57 -6.37 -7.21
C ASN A 112 4.44 -5.62 -8.24
N LYS A 113 4.65 -4.32 -8.01
CA LYS A 113 5.32 -3.40 -8.96
C LYS A 113 6.83 -3.25 -8.78
N GLN A 114 7.41 -3.86 -7.74
CA GLN A 114 8.84 -3.78 -7.44
C GLN A 114 9.42 -2.35 -7.40
N GLN A 115 8.60 -1.37 -7.00
CA GLN A 115 8.98 0.04 -6.93
C GLN A 115 8.56 0.63 -5.58
N PHE A 116 9.44 1.41 -4.97
CA PHE A 116 9.11 2.25 -3.81
C PHE A 116 8.27 3.44 -4.27
N CYS A 117 7.26 3.83 -3.48
CA CYS A 117 6.56 5.09 -3.71
C CYS A 117 7.49 6.29 -3.42
N PRO A 118 7.16 7.50 -3.92
CA PRO A 118 8.02 8.69 -3.75
C PRO A 118 8.43 8.97 -2.30
N VAL A 119 7.51 8.77 -1.33
CA VAL A 119 7.78 8.98 0.09
C VAL A 119 8.78 7.95 0.64
N CYS A 120 8.68 6.68 0.22
CA CYS A 120 9.65 5.66 0.61
C CYS A 120 11.02 5.90 -0.04
N GLN A 121 11.06 6.33 -1.31
CA GLN A 121 12.30 6.69 -1.99
C GLN A 121 13.03 7.81 -1.23
N ARG A 122 12.33 8.91 -0.93
CA ARG A 122 12.87 10.02 -0.12
C ARG A 122 13.34 9.58 1.27
N ALA A 123 12.60 8.68 1.92
CA ALA A 123 12.99 8.17 3.23
C ALA A 123 14.28 7.34 3.18
N ILE A 124 14.43 6.50 2.15
CA ILE A 124 15.64 5.70 1.93
C ILE A 124 16.83 6.60 1.58
N GLU A 125 16.63 7.57 0.69
CA GLU A 125 17.65 8.55 0.29
C GLU A 125 18.20 9.30 1.50
N ARG A 126 17.33 9.84 2.36
CA ARG A 126 17.75 10.51 3.62
C ARG A 126 18.55 9.61 4.54
N VAL A 127 18.22 8.32 4.62
CA VAL A 127 18.99 7.36 5.43
C VAL A 127 20.38 7.18 4.82
N ILE A 128 20.47 7.02 3.50
CA ILE A 128 21.76 6.89 2.81
C ILE A 128 22.62 8.13 3.06
N GLU A 129 22.09 9.33 2.84
CA GLU A 129 22.79 10.61 3.06
C GLU A 129 23.40 10.69 4.46
N VAL A 130 22.62 10.39 5.50
CA VAL A 130 23.07 10.40 6.91
C VAL A 130 24.28 9.48 7.16
N TYR A 131 24.42 8.40 6.40
CA TYR A 131 25.52 7.44 6.59
C TYR A 131 26.67 7.63 5.58
N THR A 132 26.54 8.51 4.60
CA THR A 132 27.56 8.72 3.55
C THR A 132 28.19 10.12 3.56
N GLU A 133 27.59 11.08 4.26
CA GLU A 133 28.16 12.40 4.54
C GLU A 133 28.87 12.44 5.90
#